data_AF-A0A933KXM3-F1
#
_entry.id   AF-A0A933KXM3-F1
#
_cell.length_a   1.000
_cell.length_b   1.000
_cell.length_c   1.000
_cell.angle_alpha   90.00
_cell.angle_beta   90.00
_cell.angle_gamma   90.00
#
_symmetry.space_group_name_H-M   'P 1'
#
loop_
_entity.id
_entity.type
_entity.pdbx_description
1 polymer ?
#
loop_
_entity_poly.entity_id
_entity_poly.type
_entity_poly.pdbx_seq_one_letter_code
_entity_poly.pdbx_strand_id
1 'polypeptide(L)'
;YVERYPELASRQQISTSGGTRPIWSRNGRELFFIGPGGRQMLAVPVQSGTTFVAGQPQVLFEAAVAALLGGSRPWDLAPDGRFVIIRNSQADAGGSAPSNLILVQHWFEELKRLVPVN
;
A
#
# COMPACT_ATOMS: atom_id res chain seq x y z
N TYR A 1 -3.09 -6.85 12.76
CA TYR A 1 -3.31 -7.83 13.82
C TYR A 1 -3.82 -9.12 13.20
N VAL A 2 -3.61 -10.25 13.85
CA VAL A 2 -4.24 -11.54 13.54
C VAL A 2 -4.97 -12.00 14.80
N GLU A 3 -6.10 -12.66 14.62
CA GLU A 3 -6.98 -13.09 15.70
C GLU A 3 -7.60 -14.43 15.33
N ARG A 4 -7.77 -15.32 16.31
CA ARG A 4 -8.33 -16.65 16.05
C ARG A 4 -9.83 -16.54 15.76
N TYR A 5 -10.31 -17.28 14.77
CA TYR A 5 -11.74 -17.39 14.45
C TYR A 5 -12.21 -18.84 14.70
N PRO A 6 -13.45 -19.07 15.21
CA PRO A 6 -14.50 -18.09 15.51
C PRO A 6 -14.43 -17.47 16.91
N GLU A 7 -13.56 -17.99 17.78
CA GLU A 7 -13.52 -17.63 19.21
C GLU A 7 -13.14 -16.17 19.47
N LEU A 8 -12.50 -15.50 18.51
CA LEU A 8 -11.96 -14.13 18.63
C LEU A 8 -11.13 -13.94 19.91
N ALA A 9 -10.37 -14.98 20.26
CA ALA A 9 -9.44 -14.96 21.37
C ALA A 9 -8.02 -14.69 20.86
N SER A 10 -7.21 -14.02 21.67
CA SER A 10 -5.76 -13.83 21.45
C SER A 10 -5.40 -13.01 20.20
N ARG A 11 -5.84 -11.75 20.17
CA ARG A 11 -5.43 -10.77 19.15
C ARG A 11 -3.92 -10.46 19.24
N GLN A 12 -3.17 -10.82 18.20
CA GLN A 12 -1.73 -10.63 18.15
C GLN A 12 -1.34 -9.56 17.12
N GLN A 13 -0.44 -8.65 17.50
CA GLN A 13 0.07 -7.63 16.59
C GLN A 13 1.07 -8.27 15.61
N ILE A 14 0.90 -7.98 14.31
CA ILE A 14 1.76 -8.52 13.24
C ILE A 14 2.77 -7.47 12.77
N SER A 15 2.31 -6.25 12.56
CA SER A 15 3.17 -5.13 12.17
C SER A 15 3.07 -4.03 13.23
N THR A 16 4.22 -3.53 13.66
CA THR A 16 4.36 -2.40 14.57
C THR A 16 4.41 -1.07 13.84
N SER A 17 4.94 -1.04 12.62
CA SER A 17 5.03 0.15 11.77
C SER A 17 3.82 0.36 10.86
N GLY A 18 2.87 -0.58 10.86
CA GLY A 18 1.68 -0.57 10.01
C GLY A 18 1.84 -1.41 8.74
N GLY A 19 0.79 -1.46 7.93
CA GLY A 19 0.78 -2.26 6.72
C GLY A 19 -0.63 -2.50 6.21
N THR A 20 -0.76 -2.85 4.93
CA THR A 20 -2.06 -3.01 4.28
C THR A 20 -2.11 -4.22 3.37
N ARG A 21 -3.34 -4.63 3.06
CA ARG A 21 -3.68 -5.67 2.07
C ARG A 21 -2.95 -7.00 2.33
N PRO A 22 -3.07 -7.59 3.53
CA PRO A 22 -2.36 -8.81 3.86
C PRO A 22 -2.87 -10.03 3.06
N ILE A 23 -1.97 -10.94 2.70
CA ILE A 23 -2.27 -12.22 2.04
C ILE A 23 -1.50 -13.34 2.74
N TRP A 24 -2.19 -14.41 3.10
CA TRP A 24 -1.56 -15.62 3.61
C TRP A 24 -0.93 -16.42 2.47
N SER A 25 0.29 -16.90 2.68
CA SER A 25 0.84 -18.02 1.90
C SER A 25 -0.14 -19.20 1.88
N ARG A 26 -0.16 -19.95 0.78
CA ARG A 26 -1.05 -21.11 0.62
C ARG A 26 -0.81 -22.20 1.68
N ASN A 27 0.42 -22.31 2.18
CA ASN A 27 0.80 -23.26 3.23
C ASN A 27 0.51 -22.72 4.65
N GLY A 28 0.07 -21.47 4.79
CA GLY A 28 -0.25 -20.84 6.08
C GLY A 28 0.96 -20.54 6.98
N ARG A 29 2.19 -20.62 6.44
CA ARG A 29 3.44 -20.44 7.21
C ARG A 29 4.02 -19.04 7.09
N GLU A 30 3.47 -18.22 6.22
CA GLU A 30 3.87 -16.84 6.00
C GLU A 30 2.67 -15.94 5.75
N LEU A 31 2.76 -14.71 6.25
CA LEU A 31 1.83 -13.63 5.99
C LEU A 31 2.56 -12.50 5.27
N PHE A 32 2.12 -12.19 4.05
CA PHE A 32 2.68 -11.13 3.23
C PHE A 32 1.83 -9.88 3.31
N PHE A 33 2.43 -8.69 3.31
CA PHE A 33 1.68 -7.43 3.29
C PHE A 33 2.52 -6.27 2.73
N ILE A 34 1.84 -5.22 2.30
CA ILE A 34 2.49 -3.99 1.85
C ILE A 34 2.80 -3.11 3.06
N GLY A 35 4.06 -2.72 3.19
CA GLY A 35 4.55 -1.84 4.24
C GLY A 35 4.01 -0.40 4.14
N PRO A 36 4.35 0.44 5.12
CA PRO A 36 3.95 1.84 5.14
C PRO A 36 4.34 2.57 3.85
N GLY A 37 3.45 3.45 3.37
CA GLY A 37 3.69 4.25 2.17
C GLY A 37 3.74 3.45 0.86
N GLY A 38 3.39 2.16 0.85
CA GLY A 38 3.35 1.36 -0.37
C GLY A 38 4.72 0.92 -0.89
N ARG A 39 5.81 1.18 -0.15
CA ARG A 39 7.17 1.04 -0.67
C ARG A 39 7.67 -0.40 -0.68
N GLN A 40 7.45 -1.14 0.40
CA GLN A 40 8.07 -2.45 0.61
C GLN A 40 7.04 -3.57 0.63
N MET A 41 7.41 -4.72 0.07
CA MET A 41 6.74 -5.99 0.34
C MET A 41 7.39 -6.62 1.57
N LEU A 42 6.59 -6.95 2.58
CA LEU A 42 7.07 -7.62 3.79
C LEU A 42 6.45 -9.02 3.93
N ALA A 43 7.22 -9.92 4.53
CA ALA A 43 6.79 -11.24 4.94
C ALA A 43 6.96 -11.41 6.45
N VAL A 44 5.99 -12.05 7.10
CA VAL A 44 6.09 -12.47 8.49
C VAL A 44 6.00 -13.99 8.52
N PRO A 45 7.04 -14.70 9.00
CA PRO A 45 6.94 -16.13 9.21
C PRO A 45 5.98 -16.40 10.37
N VAL A 46 5.16 -17.44 10.21
CA VAL A 46 4.11 -17.83 11.13
C VAL A 46 4.22 -19.31 11.43
N GLN A 47 4.13 -19.63 12.72
CA GLN A 47 3.91 -20.98 13.20
C GLN A 47 2.46 -21.09 13.64
N SER A 48 1.70 -21.90 12.92
CA SER A 48 0.31 -22.22 13.21
C SER A 48 0.20 -23.60 13.87
N GLY A 49 -0.65 -23.71 14.89
CA GLY A 49 -0.80 -24.89 15.74
C GLY A 49 -1.71 -24.59 16.92
N THR A 50 -1.50 -25.27 18.05
CA THR A 50 -2.22 -24.98 19.31
C THR A 50 -2.02 -23.53 19.80
N THR A 51 -0.83 -22.99 19.56
CA THR A 51 -0.49 -21.58 19.80
C THR A 51 -0.08 -20.93 18.50
N PHE A 52 -0.59 -19.72 18.26
CA PHE A 52 -0.17 -18.89 17.14
C PHE A 52 1.10 -18.12 17.52
N VAL A 53 2.14 -18.21 16.69
CA VAL A 53 3.37 -17.43 16.87
C VAL A 53 3.72 -16.74 15.55
N ALA A 54 3.78 -15.41 15.60
CA ALA A 54 4.29 -14.60 14.50
C ALA A 54 5.74 -14.18 14.79
N GLY A 55 6.62 -14.34 13.79
CA GLY A 55 7.98 -13.85 13.84
C GLY A 55 8.09 -12.35 13.52
N GLN A 56 9.31 -11.88 13.37
CA GLN A 56 9.57 -10.48 12.98
C GLN A 56 9.29 -10.28 11.47
N PRO A 57 8.64 -9.16 11.08
CA PRO A 57 8.51 -8.80 9.68
C PRO A 57 9.87 -8.62 8.99
N GLN A 58 10.02 -9.23 7.81
CA GLN A 58 11.21 -9.12 6.96
C GLN A 58 10.83 -8.46 5.64
N VAL A 59 11.69 -7.56 5.17
CA VAL A 59 11.53 -6.95 3.84
C VAL A 59 11.97 -7.96 2.80
N LEU A 60 11.10 -8.27 1.83
CA LEU A 60 11.45 -9.12 0.70
C LEU A 60 12.09 -8.30 -0.42
N PHE A 61 11.48 -7.17 -0.78
CA PHE A 61 11.95 -6.27 -1.83
C PHE A 61 11.18 -4.93 -1.82
N GLU A 62 11.73 -3.93 -2.51
CA GLU A 62 11.04 -2.68 -2.84
C GLU A 62 10.01 -2.93 -3.96
N ALA A 63 8.76 -2.56 -3.71
CA ALA A 63 7.62 -2.81 -4.58
C ALA A 63 7.04 -1.52 -5.18
N ALA A 64 7.13 -0.38 -4.49
CA ALA A 64 6.56 0.91 -4.92
C ALA A 64 5.11 0.78 -5.45
N VAL A 65 4.25 0.13 -4.67
CA VAL A 65 2.90 -0.27 -5.05
C VAL A 65 2.00 0.94 -5.33
N ALA A 66 1.27 0.90 -6.44
CA ALA A 66 0.32 1.93 -6.81
C ALA A 66 -0.83 2.05 -5.80
N ALA A 67 -1.16 3.29 -5.43
CA ALA A 67 -2.35 3.59 -4.66
C ALA A 67 -3.58 3.57 -5.57
N LEU A 68 -4.26 2.42 -5.65
CA LEU A 68 -5.51 2.30 -6.41
C LEU A 68 -6.70 2.83 -5.59
N LEU A 69 -7.55 3.60 -6.25
CA LEU A 69 -8.83 4.06 -5.69
C LEU A 69 -9.78 2.88 -5.47
N GLY A 70 -10.75 3.05 -4.57
CA GLY A 70 -11.85 2.10 -4.36
C GLY A 70 -11.48 0.80 -3.64
N GLY A 71 -10.35 0.75 -2.92
CA GLY A 71 -9.97 -0.42 -2.11
C GLY A 71 -9.47 -1.62 -2.93
N SER A 72 -9.28 -1.45 -4.24
CA SER A 72 -8.71 -2.47 -5.12
C SER A 72 -7.36 -2.97 -4.59
N ARG A 73 -7.12 -4.28 -4.74
CA ARG A 73 -5.81 -4.90 -4.45
C ARG A 73 -4.89 -4.72 -5.66
N PRO A 74 -3.80 -3.94 -5.55
CA PRO A 74 -2.85 -3.70 -6.63
C PRO A 74 -1.79 -4.80 -6.78
N TRP A 75 -1.94 -5.91 -6.05
CA TRP A 75 -0.99 -7.01 -6.09
C TRP A 75 -1.66 -8.34 -5.71
N ASP A 76 -1.05 -9.43 -6.13
CA ASP A 76 -1.44 -10.80 -5.76
C ASP A 76 -0.23 -11.75 -5.72
N LEU A 77 -0.42 -12.89 -5.08
CA LEU A 77 0.56 -13.95 -4.88
C LEU A 77 0.15 -15.22 -5.65
N ALA A 78 0.99 -15.65 -6.59
CA ALA A 78 0.81 -16.90 -7.30
C ALA A 78 1.12 -18.12 -6.40
N PRO A 79 0.56 -19.31 -6.69
CA PRO A 79 0.80 -20.52 -5.89
C PRO A 79 2.27 -20.96 -5.81
N ASP A 80 3.08 -20.56 -6.79
CA ASP A 80 4.52 -20.84 -6.86
C ASP A 80 5.39 -19.81 -6.12
N GLY A 81 4.77 -18.85 -5.43
CA GLY A 81 5.46 -17.83 -4.65
C GLY A 81 5.83 -16.57 -5.44
N ARG A 82 5.48 -16.49 -6.74
CA ARG A 82 5.72 -15.27 -7.52
C ARG A 82 4.67 -14.20 -7.23
N PHE A 83 5.09 -12.93 -7.29
CA PHE A 83 4.21 -11.78 -7.06
C PHE A 83 3.88 -11.09 -8.38
N VAL A 84 2.62 -10.67 -8.55
CA VAL A 84 2.23 -9.67 -9.55
C VAL A 84 1.89 -8.38 -8.83
N ILE A 85 2.45 -7.25 -9.30
CA ILE A 85 2.35 -5.95 -8.61
C ILE A 85 2.14 -4.84 -9.65
N ILE A 86 1.14 -4.01 -9.42
CA ILE A 86 0.95 -2.74 -10.14
C ILE A 86 1.80 -1.68 -9.43
N ARG A 87 2.83 -1.19 -10.11
CA ARG A 87 3.79 -0.21 -9.56
C ARG A 87 3.33 1.22 -9.83
N ASN A 88 3.67 2.11 -8.90
CA ASN A 88 3.56 3.55 -9.08
C ASN A 88 4.73 4.04 -9.93
N SER A 89 4.48 4.30 -11.22
CA SER A 89 5.50 4.78 -12.15
C SER A 89 6.16 6.11 -11.74
N GLN A 90 5.47 6.95 -10.95
CA GLN A 90 6.05 8.21 -10.44
C GLN A 90 7.03 7.97 -9.29
N ALA A 91 6.86 6.91 -8.51
CA ALA A 91 7.79 6.56 -7.45
C ALA A 91 9.12 6.01 -8.00
N ASP A 92 9.08 5.34 -9.15
CA ASP A 92 10.26 4.82 -9.85
C ASP A 92 11.03 5.91 -10.61
N ALA A 93 10.37 7.03 -10.95
CA ALA A 93 10.96 8.11 -11.75
C ALA A 93 11.78 9.14 -10.94
N GLY A 94 11.99 8.95 -9.63
CA GLY A 94 12.86 9.83 -8.82
C GLY A 94 12.36 11.27 -8.64
N GLY A 95 11.15 11.60 -9.12
CA GLY A 95 10.57 12.91 -8.99
C GLY A 95 9.08 12.86 -9.24
N SER A 96 8.29 13.46 -8.34
CA SER A 96 7.02 14.03 -8.76
C SER A 96 7.34 14.94 -9.94
N ALA A 97 6.82 14.65 -11.13
CA ALA A 97 6.67 15.71 -12.13
C ALA A 97 6.00 16.87 -11.38
N PRO A 98 6.59 18.09 -11.38
CA PRO A 98 6.05 19.17 -10.58
C PRO A 98 4.60 19.36 -11.02
N SER A 99 3.67 19.10 -10.11
CA SER A 99 2.27 19.43 -10.31
C SER A 99 2.22 20.94 -10.49
N ASN A 100 2.13 21.41 -11.73
CA ASN A 100 2.10 22.83 -12.01
C ASN A 100 0.71 23.34 -11.61
N LEU A 101 0.58 23.80 -10.36
CA LEU A 101 -0.66 24.38 -9.86
C LEU A 101 -0.74 25.84 -10.31
N ILE A 102 -1.50 26.09 -11.38
CA ILE A 102 -1.81 27.45 -11.80
C ILE A 102 -3.06 27.90 -11.04
N LEU A 103 -2.86 28.72 -10.01
CA LEU A 103 -3.95 29.39 -9.30
C LEU A 103 -4.14 30.79 -9.89
N VAL A 104 -5.21 30.98 -10.65
CA VAL A 104 -5.61 32.30 -11.14
C VAL A 104 -6.66 32.87 -10.20
N GLN A 105 -6.29 33.89 -9.44
CA GLN A 105 -7.21 34.64 -8.59
C GLN A 105 -7.69 35.88 -9.34
N HIS A 106 -8.90 36.34 -9.04
CA HIS A 106 -9.50 37.53 -9.66
C HIS A 106 -9.56 37.47 -11.20
N TRP A 107 -9.72 36.28 -11.78
CA TRP A 107 -9.77 36.08 -13.24
C TRP A 107 -10.72 37.06 -13.95
N PHE A 108 -11.88 37.36 -13.37
CA PHE A 108 -12.83 38.29 -13.97
C PHE A 108 -12.32 39.73 -14.03
N GLU A 109 -11.52 40.18 -13.06
CA GLU A 109 -10.92 41.52 -13.08
C GLU A 109 -9.79 41.58 -14.10
N GLU A 110 -8.99 40.53 -14.19
CA GLU A 110 -7.97 40.40 -15.23
C GLU A 110 -8.59 40.38 -16.63
N LEU A 111 -9.71 39.67 -16.80
CA LEU A 111 -10.44 39.62 -18.06
C LEU A 111 -10.99 41.00 -18.46
N LYS A 112 -11.61 41.74 -17.51
CA LYS A 112 -12.11 43.10 -17.75
C LYS A 112 -10.97 44.08 -18.12
N ARG A 113 -9.80 43.93 -17.49
CA ARG A 113 -8.61 44.74 -17.81
C ARG A 113 -8.12 44.50 -19.24
N LEU A 114 -8.12 43.24 -19.67
CA LEU A 114 -7.59 42.85 -20.98
C LEU A 114 -8.59 43.05 -22.13
N VAL A 115 -9.89 43.00 -21.85
CA VAL A 115 -10.95 43.23 -22.84
C VAL A 115 -11.97 44.23 -22.26
N PRO A 116 -11.70 45.55 -22.36
CA PRO A 116 -12.67 46.56 -21.95
C PRO A 116 -13.89 46.48 -22.85
N VAL A 117 -15.04 46.18 -22.28
CA VAL A 117 -16.32 46.27 -23.00
C VAL A 117 -16.76 47.73 -22.94
N ASN A 118 -16.88 48.37 -24.11
CA ASN A 118 -17.45 49.71 -24.23
C ASN A 118 -18.96 49.70 -23.92
#